data_AF-A0A2N1F4Q8-F1
#
_entry.id   AF-A0A2N1F4Q8-F1
#
_cell.length_a   1.000
_cell.length_b   1.000
_cell.length_c   1.000
_cell.angle_alpha   90.00
_cell.angle_beta   90.00
_cell.angle_gamma   90.00
#
_symmetry.space_group_name_H-M   'P 1'
#
loop_
_entity.id
_entity.type
_entity.pdbx_description
1 polymer ?
#
loop_
_entity_poly.entity_id
_entity_poly.type
_entity_poly.pdbx_seq_one_letter_code
_entity_poly.pdbx_strand_id
1 'polypeptide(L)'
;MKTIKNQILLAKEKTLKLITDIPVEKWFVTPNVIESNLNWQIGHIILANYLHGIASISGANEEFKNKVNVVDYIKFYGPKSNPNNFKSEKPSSEELLEIYDLTFVLILKGLKNLRAKDLQKETAVPNPAVKIKYDALLWLSQHQSWHNGQIAMLKRVLTTYQ
;
A
#
# COMPACT_ATOMS: atom_id res chain seq x y z
N MET A 1 6.07 1.17 20.13
CA MET A 1 6.03 -0.06 19.28
C MET A 1 4.64 -0.69 19.21
N LYS A 2 4.00 -1.08 20.32
CA LYS A 2 2.63 -1.66 20.31
C LYS A 2 1.60 -0.78 19.56
N THR A 3 1.54 0.52 19.86
CA THR A 3 0.60 1.45 19.23
C THR A 3 0.77 1.55 17.72
N ILE A 4 2.01 1.73 17.24
CA ILE A 4 2.32 1.79 15.79
C ILE A 4 1.87 0.50 15.09
N LYS A 5 2.22 -0.67 15.65
CA LYS A 5 1.81 -1.96 15.09
C LYS A 5 0.29 -2.05 14.98
N ASN A 6 -0.44 -1.64 16.03
CA ASN A 6 -1.90 -1.67 16.02
C ASN A 6 -2.49 -0.72 14.97
N GLN A 7 -1.94 0.49 14.80
CA GLN A 7 -2.41 1.43 13.77
C GLN A 7 -2.21 0.88 12.36
N ILE A 8 -1.06 0.26 12.09
CA ILE A 8 -0.76 -0.40 10.81
C ILE A 8 -1.75 -1.54 10.54
N LEU A 9 -2.01 -2.40 11.54
CA LEU A 9 -2.96 -3.50 11.39
C LEU A 9 -4.40 -3.02 11.22
N LEU A 10 -4.83 -2.01 11.96
CA LEU A 10 -6.15 -1.40 11.80
C LEU A 10 -6.33 -0.77 10.41
N ALA A 11 -5.29 -0.14 9.85
CA ALA A 11 -5.33 0.36 8.49
C ALA A 11 -5.49 -0.79 7.48
N LYS A 12 -4.76 -1.91 7.68
CA LYS A 12 -4.88 -3.14 6.88
C LYS A 12 -6.30 -3.70 6.89
N GLU A 13 -6.84 -3.92 8.08
CA GLU A 13 -8.16 -4.50 8.30
C GLU A 13 -9.26 -3.64 7.66
N LYS A 14 -9.15 -2.30 7.78
CA LYS A 14 -10.06 -1.37 7.12
C LYS A 14 -10.00 -1.48 5.60
N THR A 15 -8.80 -1.57 5.01
CA THR A 15 -8.67 -1.79 3.57
C THR A 15 -9.37 -3.08 3.15
N LEU A 16 -9.07 -4.20 3.83
CA LEU A 16 -9.66 -5.50 3.50
C LEU A 16 -11.19 -5.46 3.60
N LYS A 17 -11.74 -4.91 4.68
CA LYS A 17 -13.20 -4.77 4.87
C LYS A 17 -13.86 -3.91 3.79
N LEU A 18 -13.19 -2.87 3.31
CA LEU A 18 -13.74 -2.01 2.27
C LEU A 18 -13.83 -2.75 0.92
N ILE A 19 -12.85 -3.58 0.61
CA ILE A 19 -12.76 -4.25 -0.70
C ILE A 19 -13.53 -5.56 -0.78
N THR A 20 -13.90 -6.19 0.35
CA THR A 20 -14.55 -7.52 0.39
C THR A 20 -15.79 -7.63 -0.51
N ASP A 21 -16.62 -6.57 -0.55
CA ASP A 21 -17.90 -6.59 -1.28
C ASP A 21 -17.80 -5.99 -2.68
N ILE A 22 -16.59 -5.67 -3.17
CA ILE A 22 -16.40 -5.12 -4.51
C ILE A 22 -16.09 -6.29 -5.47
N PRO A 23 -16.97 -6.56 -6.46
CA PRO A 23 -16.74 -7.63 -7.41
C PRO A 23 -15.43 -7.46 -8.18
N VAL A 24 -14.74 -8.57 -8.44
CA VAL A 24 -13.41 -8.61 -9.09
C VAL A 24 -13.42 -7.90 -10.44
N GLU A 25 -14.48 -8.08 -11.23
CA GLU A 25 -14.66 -7.44 -12.53
C GLU A 25 -14.69 -5.90 -12.47
N LYS A 26 -14.97 -5.33 -11.29
CA LYS A 26 -14.99 -3.87 -11.09
C LYS A 26 -13.62 -3.30 -10.70
N TRP A 27 -12.59 -4.12 -10.48
CA TRP A 27 -11.29 -3.63 -9.99
C TRP A 27 -10.57 -2.68 -10.96
N PHE A 28 -10.78 -2.86 -12.26
CA PHE A 28 -10.19 -2.03 -13.33
C PHE A 28 -11.14 -0.96 -13.89
N VAL A 29 -12.35 -0.85 -13.34
CA VAL A 29 -13.31 0.19 -13.70
C VAL A 29 -12.89 1.49 -13.05
N THR A 30 -12.73 2.54 -13.88
CA THR A 30 -12.30 3.87 -13.45
C THR A 30 -13.47 4.85 -13.62
N PRO A 31 -14.27 5.13 -12.58
CA PRO A 31 -15.37 6.09 -12.70
C PRO A 31 -14.85 7.51 -12.91
N ASN A 32 -15.45 8.25 -13.86
CA ASN A 32 -15.04 9.63 -14.18
C ASN A 32 -15.05 10.58 -12.98
N VAL A 33 -15.94 10.37 -12.01
CA VAL A 33 -16.06 11.23 -10.82
C VAL A 33 -14.93 11.02 -9.80
N ILE A 34 -14.20 9.90 -9.86
CA ILE A 34 -13.08 9.59 -8.97
C ILE A 34 -11.74 9.58 -9.70
N GLU A 35 -11.75 9.31 -11.01
CA GLU A 35 -10.57 9.17 -11.88
C GLU A 35 -9.53 8.16 -11.33
N SER A 36 -10.00 7.17 -10.58
CA SER A 36 -9.20 6.08 -10.00
C SER A 36 -9.96 4.77 -10.02
N ASN A 37 -9.26 3.67 -9.76
CA ASN A 37 -9.82 2.32 -9.70
C ASN A 37 -9.17 1.50 -8.58
N LEU A 38 -9.78 0.37 -8.24
CA LEU A 38 -9.36 -0.40 -7.07
C LEU A 38 -7.97 -1.04 -7.26
N ASN A 39 -7.68 -1.53 -8.47
CA ASN A 39 -6.37 -2.07 -8.84
C ASN A 39 -5.26 -1.03 -8.55
N TRP A 40 -5.45 0.22 -8.99
CA TRP A 40 -4.49 1.30 -8.74
C TRP A 40 -4.35 1.63 -7.25
N GLN A 41 -5.48 1.71 -6.52
CA GLN A 41 -5.45 2.04 -5.09
C GLN A 41 -4.67 0.99 -4.27
N ILE A 42 -4.92 -0.29 -4.52
CA ILE A 42 -4.21 -1.37 -3.82
C ILE A 42 -2.74 -1.42 -4.25
N GLY A 43 -2.44 -1.32 -5.54
CA GLY A 43 -1.07 -1.26 -6.05
C GLY A 43 -0.28 -0.07 -5.48
N HIS A 44 -0.92 1.09 -5.34
CA HIS A 44 -0.31 2.28 -4.75
C HIS A 44 -0.03 2.10 -3.24
N ILE A 45 -0.99 1.52 -2.50
CA ILE A 45 -0.79 1.19 -1.08
C ILE A 45 0.39 0.22 -0.92
N ILE A 46 0.52 -0.81 -1.76
CA ILE A 46 1.66 -1.74 -1.74
C ILE A 46 2.98 -0.99 -1.91
N LEU A 47 3.08 -0.13 -2.93
CA LEU A 47 4.28 0.64 -3.21
C LEU A 47 4.66 1.57 -2.05
N ALA A 48 3.66 2.29 -1.49
CA ALA A 48 3.85 3.16 -0.33
C ALA A 48 4.25 2.38 0.93
N ASN A 49 3.61 1.24 1.18
CA ASN A 49 3.90 0.38 2.33
C ASN A 49 5.28 -0.29 2.23
N TYR A 50 5.72 -0.65 1.02
CA TYR A 50 7.09 -1.07 0.79
C TYR A 50 8.07 0.05 1.18
N LEU A 51 7.88 1.28 0.68
CA LEU A 51 8.78 2.39 0.99
C LEU A 51 8.81 2.71 2.49
N HIS A 52 7.65 2.88 3.11
CA HIS A 52 7.54 3.38 4.48
C HIS A 52 7.73 2.29 5.54
N GLY A 53 7.28 1.06 5.27
CA GLY A 53 7.26 -0.03 6.24
C GLY A 53 8.40 -1.03 6.11
N ILE A 54 9.03 -1.11 4.94
CA ILE A 54 10.11 -2.06 4.67
C ILE A 54 11.40 -1.29 4.37
N ALA A 55 11.45 -0.54 3.26
CA ALA A 55 12.67 0.10 2.79
C ALA A 55 13.19 1.17 3.75
N SER A 56 12.31 1.98 4.34
CA SER A 56 12.69 2.98 5.36
C SER A 56 13.27 2.35 6.63
N ILE A 57 12.97 1.07 6.90
CA ILE A 57 13.37 0.39 8.14
C ILE A 57 14.64 -0.42 7.95
N SER A 58 14.70 -1.25 6.90
CA SER A 58 15.78 -2.20 6.64
C SER A 58 16.56 -1.96 5.36
N GLY A 59 16.18 -0.97 4.55
CA GLY A 59 16.68 -0.84 3.19
C GLY A 59 15.96 -1.79 2.24
N ALA A 60 16.50 -1.92 1.03
CA ALA A 60 15.98 -2.82 0.02
C ALA A 60 15.75 -4.25 0.57
N ASN A 61 14.65 -4.88 0.16
CA ASN A 61 14.27 -6.21 0.64
C ASN A 61 14.15 -7.19 -0.52
N GLU A 62 15.00 -8.23 -0.51
CA GLU A 62 15.07 -9.21 -1.61
C GLU A 62 13.83 -10.08 -1.71
N GLU A 63 13.19 -10.43 -0.58
CA GLU A 63 11.95 -11.22 -0.57
C GLU A 63 10.82 -10.47 -1.29
N PHE A 64 10.73 -9.15 -1.12
CA PHE A 64 9.79 -8.30 -1.86
C PHE A 64 10.15 -8.21 -3.34
N LYS A 65 11.42 -7.93 -3.67
CA LYS A 65 11.88 -7.78 -5.07
C LYS A 65 11.73 -9.06 -5.89
N ASN A 66 11.81 -10.22 -5.28
CA ASN A 66 11.61 -11.50 -5.95
C ASN A 66 10.17 -11.70 -6.44
N LYS A 67 9.19 -11.05 -5.79
CA LYS A 67 7.78 -11.09 -6.19
C LYS A 67 7.36 -9.86 -7.00
N VAL A 68 8.07 -8.73 -6.84
CA VAL A 68 7.67 -7.43 -7.39
C VAL A 68 8.81 -6.80 -8.18
N ASN A 69 8.60 -6.57 -9.47
CA ASN A 69 9.44 -5.64 -10.23
C ASN A 69 9.13 -4.21 -9.78
N VAL A 70 9.98 -3.65 -8.92
CA VAL A 70 9.80 -2.33 -8.33
C VAL A 70 9.75 -1.22 -9.40
N VAL A 71 10.49 -1.36 -10.50
CA VAL A 71 10.52 -0.35 -11.58
C VAL A 71 9.16 -0.29 -12.26
N ASP A 72 8.59 -1.44 -12.63
CA ASP A 72 7.27 -1.53 -13.23
C ASP A 72 6.18 -1.06 -12.26
N TYR A 73 6.29 -1.42 -10.98
CA TYR A 73 5.35 -0.95 -9.96
C TYR A 73 5.36 0.58 -9.80
N ILE A 74 6.52 1.23 -9.86
CA ILE A 74 6.60 2.71 -9.85
C ILE A 74 5.94 3.28 -11.11
N LYS A 75 6.16 2.67 -12.29
CA LYS A 75 5.51 3.07 -13.54
C LYS A 75 3.98 2.94 -13.45
N PHE A 76 3.47 1.87 -12.83
CA PHE A 76 2.04 1.55 -12.76
C PHE A 76 1.28 2.30 -11.67
N TYR A 77 1.92 2.48 -10.51
CA TYR A 77 1.28 2.90 -9.26
C TYR A 77 1.99 4.07 -8.57
N GLY A 78 3.08 4.59 -9.12
CA GLY A 78 3.79 5.74 -8.57
C GLY A 78 2.93 7.01 -8.57
N PRO A 79 3.34 8.05 -7.82
CA PRO A 79 2.68 9.35 -7.87
C PRO A 79 2.56 9.86 -9.32
N LYS A 80 1.40 10.43 -9.66
CA LYS A 80 1.06 10.93 -11.02
C LYS A 80 0.94 9.86 -12.12
N SER A 81 1.01 8.57 -11.79
CA SER A 81 0.64 7.51 -12.74
C SER A 81 -0.87 7.54 -13.01
N ASN A 82 -1.27 7.08 -14.20
CA ASN A 82 -2.67 7.06 -14.59
C ASN A 82 -3.27 5.65 -14.34
N PRO A 83 -4.38 5.53 -13.59
CA PRO A 83 -5.07 4.27 -13.34
C PRO A 83 -5.50 3.50 -14.60
N ASN A 84 -5.70 4.21 -15.72
CA ASN A 84 -6.07 3.62 -17.01
C ASN A 84 -4.89 3.17 -17.89
N ASN A 85 -3.65 3.53 -17.55
CA ASN A 85 -2.49 3.08 -18.32
C ASN A 85 -2.09 1.65 -17.95
N PHE A 86 -1.50 0.93 -18.91
CA PHE A 86 -0.88 -0.39 -18.71
C PHE A 86 -1.81 -1.46 -18.11
N LYS A 87 -3.13 -1.40 -18.38
CA LYS A 87 -4.12 -2.33 -17.76
C LYS A 87 -3.78 -3.80 -17.97
N SER A 88 -3.25 -4.17 -19.14
CA SER A 88 -2.86 -5.55 -19.47
C SER A 88 -1.53 -5.98 -18.88
N GLU A 89 -0.69 -5.04 -18.41
CA GLU A 89 0.61 -5.32 -17.76
C GLU A 89 0.50 -5.29 -16.23
N LYS A 90 -0.56 -4.69 -15.69
CA LYS A 90 -0.79 -4.60 -14.24
C LYS A 90 -1.19 -5.98 -13.69
N PRO A 91 -0.72 -6.34 -12.48
CA PRO A 91 -1.14 -7.56 -11.81
C PRO A 91 -2.66 -7.68 -11.67
N SER A 92 -3.16 -8.92 -11.65
CA SER A 92 -4.57 -9.20 -11.36
C SER A 92 -4.96 -8.78 -9.94
N SER A 93 -6.27 -8.78 -9.65
CA SER A 93 -6.77 -8.59 -8.28
C SER A 93 -6.19 -9.60 -7.30
N GLU A 94 -6.08 -10.86 -7.73
CA GLU A 94 -5.57 -11.96 -6.91
C GLU A 94 -4.08 -11.77 -6.64
N GLU A 95 -3.28 -11.48 -7.68
CA GLU A 95 -1.84 -11.22 -7.55
C GLU A 95 -1.57 -9.99 -6.67
N LEU A 96 -2.36 -8.92 -6.81
CA LEU A 96 -2.26 -7.75 -5.94
C LEU A 96 -2.52 -8.10 -4.47
N LEU A 97 -3.53 -8.92 -4.20
CA LEU A 97 -3.84 -9.33 -2.82
C LEU A 97 -2.74 -10.21 -2.22
N GLU A 98 -2.15 -11.11 -3.00
CA GLU A 98 -0.98 -11.89 -2.57
C GLU A 98 0.21 -10.98 -2.19
N ILE A 99 0.50 -10.00 -3.05
CA ILE A 99 1.61 -9.06 -2.84
C ILE A 99 1.31 -8.14 -1.65
N TYR A 100 0.07 -7.72 -1.50
CA TYR A 100 -0.40 -6.95 -0.35
C TYR A 100 -0.19 -7.71 0.96
N ASP A 101 -0.57 -8.99 1.02
CA ASP A 101 -0.34 -9.80 2.20
C ASP A 101 1.14 -10.04 2.49
N LEU A 102 1.94 -10.36 1.47
CA LEU A 102 3.40 -10.46 1.58
C LEU A 102 4.00 -9.17 2.16
N THR A 103 3.55 -8.00 1.69
CA THR A 103 4.01 -6.70 2.17
C THR A 103 3.81 -6.57 3.69
N PHE A 104 2.63 -6.95 4.19
CA PHE A 104 2.37 -6.91 5.64
C PHE A 104 3.13 -7.96 6.44
N VAL A 105 3.33 -9.17 5.90
CA VAL A 105 4.21 -10.18 6.52
C VAL A 105 5.60 -9.61 6.73
N LEU A 106 6.16 -8.96 5.70
CA LEU A 106 7.49 -8.34 5.76
C LEU A 106 7.55 -7.15 6.73
N ILE A 107 6.54 -6.29 6.74
CA ILE A 107 6.45 -5.18 7.71
C ILE A 107 6.44 -5.71 9.15
N LEU A 108 5.62 -6.72 9.44
CA LEU A 108 5.51 -7.29 10.78
C LEU A 108 6.81 -8.00 11.21
N LYS A 109 7.48 -8.69 10.28
CA LYS A 109 8.82 -9.27 10.49
C LYS A 109 9.85 -8.18 10.81
N GLY A 110 9.84 -7.06 10.07
CA GLY A 110 10.68 -5.90 10.32
C GLY A 110 10.42 -5.27 11.68
N LEU A 111 9.15 -5.07 12.05
CA LEU A 111 8.74 -4.52 13.35
C LEU A 111 9.18 -5.40 14.53
N LYS A 112 9.13 -6.74 14.38
CA LYS A 112 9.59 -7.68 15.43
C LYS A 112 11.08 -7.52 15.73
N ASN A 113 11.88 -7.18 14.71
CA ASN A 113 13.34 -7.06 14.83
C ASN A 113 13.80 -5.63 15.15
N LEU A 114 12.91 -4.65 15.10
CA LEU A 114 13.23 -3.24 15.33
C LEU A 114 13.32 -2.92 16.82
N ARG A 115 14.46 -2.37 17.27
CA ARG A 115 14.62 -1.93 18.66
C ARG A 115 14.13 -0.49 18.82
N ALA A 116 13.63 -0.16 20.02
CA ALA A 116 13.12 1.17 20.33
C ALA A 116 14.13 2.30 20.02
N LYS A 117 15.42 2.09 20.34
CA LYS A 117 16.49 3.08 20.05
C LYS A 117 16.71 3.34 18.55
N ASP A 118 16.33 2.40 17.70
CA ASP A 118 16.51 2.53 16.25
C ASP A 118 15.39 3.38 15.62
N LEU A 119 14.30 3.67 16.34
CA LEU A 119 13.17 4.48 15.84
C LEU A 119 13.55 5.94 15.56
N GLN A 120 14.49 6.49 16.32
CA GLN A 120 14.96 7.88 16.19
C GLN A 120 16.07 8.04 15.14
N LYS A 121 16.50 6.93 14.52
CA LYS A 121 17.49 6.97 13.45
C LYS A 121 16.82 7.36 12.14
N GLU A 122 17.64 7.89 11.24
CA GLU A 122 17.23 8.16 9.86
C GLU A 122 16.70 6.89 9.17
N THR A 123 15.84 7.10 8.19
CA THR A 123 15.35 6.02 7.34
C THR A 123 16.51 5.38 6.57
N ALA A 124 16.46 4.05 6.40
CA ALA A 124 17.54 3.31 5.76
C ALA A 124 17.69 3.63 4.25
N VAL A 125 16.65 4.20 3.64
CA VAL A 125 16.67 4.84 2.32
C VAL A 125 16.03 6.22 2.42
N PRO A 126 16.34 7.17 1.53
CA PRO A 126 15.66 8.46 1.48
C PRO A 126 14.13 8.27 1.36
N ASN A 127 13.39 8.96 2.21
CA ASN A 127 11.94 8.95 2.21
C ASN A 127 11.43 10.38 1.94
N PRO A 128 10.55 10.59 0.95
CA PRO A 128 10.14 11.92 0.52
C PRO A 128 9.22 12.63 1.54
N ALA A 129 8.59 11.89 2.45
CA ALA A 129 7.63 12.45 3.41
C ALA A 129 8.25 12.74 4.78
N VAL A 130 9.26 11.97 5.20
CA VAL A 130 9.74 11.93 6.58
C VAL A 130 11.23 11.58 6.65
N LYS A 131 11.88 11.88 7.78
CA LYS A 131 13.33 11.69 7.95
C LYS A 131 13.72 10.47 8.79
N ILE A 132 12.92 10.12 9.79
CA ILE A 132 13.26 9.06 10.76
C ILE A 132 12.33 7.85 10.66
N LYS A 133 12.79 6.70 11.16
CA LYS A 133 12.05 5.42 11.09
C LYS A 133 10.72 5.45 11.83
N TYR A 134 10.64 6.15 12.96
CA TYR A 134 9.40 6.33 13.71
C TYR A 134 8.31 6.96 12.84
N ASP A 135 8.65 8.11 12.23
CA ASP A 135 7.72 8.87 11.39
C ASP A 135 7.35 8.09 10.12
N ALA A 136 8.26 7.30 9.55
CA ALA A 136 7.95 6.43 8.40
C ALA A 136 6.88 5.40 8.73
N LEU A 137 6.98 4.74 9.88
CA LEU A 137 5.97 3.76 10.31
C LEU A 137 4.63 4.41 10.66
N LEU A 138 4.66 5.60 11.26
CA LEU A 138 3.43 6.36 11.54
C LEU A 138 2.75 6.79 10.23
N TRP A 139 3.53 7.37 9.33
CA TRP A 139 3.08 7.84 8.02
C TRP A 139 2.48 6.70 7.19
N LEU A 140 3.04 5.49 7.23
CA LEU A 140 2.47 4.30 6.58
C LEU A 140 0.98 4.15 6.92
N SER A 141 0.64 4.09 8.21
CA SER A 141 -0.73 3.88 8.65
C SER A 141 -1.66 5.05 8.32
N GLN A 142 -1.14 6.28 8.35
CA GLN A 142 -1.87 7.50 8.02
C GLN A 142 -2.16 7.58 6.51
N HIS A 143 -1.14 7.36 5.69
CA HIS A 143 -1.21 7.33 4.24
C HIS A 143 -2.19 6.26 3.76
N GLN A 144 -2.09 5.04 4.27
CA GLN A 144 -3.05 4.00 3.93
C GLN A 144 -4.48 4.34 4.41
N SER A 145 -4.63 5.01 5.55
CA SER A 145 -5.95 5.46 6.02
C SER A 145 -6.56 6.54 5.11
N TRP A 146 -5.74 7.40 4.50
CA TRP A 146 -6.19 8.32 3.45
C TRP A 146 -6.70 7.51 2.23
N HIS A 147 -5.92 6.57 1.72
CA HIS A 147 -6.37 5.73 0.60
C HIS A 147 -7.61 4.89 0.93
N ASN A 148 -7.80 4.47 2.19
CA ASN A 148 -9.05 3.85 2.63
C ASN A 148 -10.27 4.78 2.43
N GLY A 149 -10.10 6.10 2.62
CA GLY A 149 -11.13 7.08 2.29
C GLY A 149 -11.47 7.08 0.79
N GLN A 150 -10.46 7.05 -0.08
CA GLN A 150 -10.65 6.98 -1.53
C GLN A 150 -11.30 5.67 -1.97
N ILE A 151 -10.88 4.54 -1.39
CA ILE A 151 -11.49 3.22 -1.63
C ILE A 151 -12.94 3.20 -1.15
N ALA A 152 -13.27 3.83 -0.03
CA ALA A 152 -14.65 3.93 0.44
C ALA A 152 -15.54 4.72 -0.54
N MET A 153 -15.01 5.78 -1.17
CA MET A 153 -15.71 6.51 -2.23
C MET A 153 -15.89 5.64 -3.49
N LEU A 154 -14.83 4.94 -3.92
CA LEU A 154 -14.91 3.99 -5.03
C LEU A 154 -15.96 2.91 -4.77
N LYS A 155 -15.96 2.31 -3.57
CA LYS A 155 -16.95 1.31 -3.17
C LYS A 155 -18.36 1.82 -3.41
N ARG A 156 -18.69 3.02 -2.92
CA ARG A 156 -20.02 3.63 -3.11
C ARG A 156 -20.35 3.77 -4.59
N VAL A 157 -19.48 4.37 -5.39
CA VAL A 157 -19.73 4.57 -6.83
C VAL A 157 -19.89 3.25 -7.57
N LEU A 158 -19.07 2.24 -7.25
CA LEU A 158 -19.07 0.94 -7.93
C LEU A 158 -20.23 0.03 -7.50
N THR A 159 -20.84 0.26 -6.33
CA THR A 159 -21.93 -0.59 -5.79
C THR A 159 -23.31 0.06 -5.86
N THR A 160 -23.42 1.38 -6.04
CA THR A 160 -24.71 2.09 -6.06
C THR A 160 -25.51 1.91 -7.36
N TYR A 161 -24.90 1.44 -8.44
CA TYR A 161 -25.56 1.20 -9.75
C TYR A 161 -25.87 -0.28 -10.01
N GLN A 162 -26.34 -1.01 -8.99
CA GLN A 162 -26.87 -2.36 -9.16
C GLN A 162 -28.40 -2.33 -9.27
#